data_AF-A0A818LNI5-F1
#
_entry.id   AF-A0A818LNI5-F1
#
_cell.length_a   1.000
_cell.length_b   1.000
_cell.length_c   1.000
_cell.angle_alpha   90.00
_cell.angle_beta   90.00
_cell.angle_gamma   90.00
#
_symmetry.space_group_name_H-M   'P 1'
#
loop_
_entity.id
_entity.type
_entity.pdbx_description
1 polymer ?
#
loop_
_entity_poly.entity_id
_entity_poly.type
_entity_poly.pdbx_seq_one_letter_code
_entity_poly.pdbx_strand_id
1 'polypeptide(L)'
;MDTNIFTKYNQLSSFACEHWALLFHDIEYETCQKDHNIFISFAHAQVTLVNEIYDYLNKSNDVLLFCPTGPKVISRFIIISHILSVNTVLQRRSAMWDNLNANDYDQRRS
;
A
#
# COMPACT_ATOMS: atom_id res chain seq x y z
N MET A 1 -1.86 24.64 4.77
CA MET A 1 -1.22 24.27 3.48
C MET A 1 -1.70 22.88 3.16
N ASP A 2 -2.58 22.74 2.16
CA ASP A 2 -3.01 21.44 1.68
C ASP A 2 -1.78 20.75 1.08
N THR A 3 -1.21 19.82 1.85
CA THR A 3 0.03 19.16 1.45
C THR A 3 -0.35 18.05 0.49
N ASN A 4 -0.18 18.29 -0.81
CA ASN A 4 -0.34 17.27 -1.84
C ASN A 4 0.79 16.23 -1.72
N ILE A 5 0.45 14.94 -1.87
CA ILE A 5 1.40 13.82 -1.80
C ILE A 5 2.60 14.00 -2.75
N PHE A 6 2.40 14.58 -3.93
CA PHE A 6 3.46 14.84 -4.90
C PHE A 6 4.48 15.87 -4.40
N THR A 7 4.01 16.91 -3.69
CA THR A 7 4.90 17.91 -3.08
C THR A 7 5.78 17.30 -2.00
N LYS A 8 5.19 16.44 -1.15
CA LYS A 8 5.93 15.69 -0.13
C LYS A 8 6.99 14.78 -0.76
N TYR A 9 6.66 14.14 -1.88
CA TYR A 9 7.58 13.20 -2.53
C TYR A 9 8.74 13.90 -3.20
N ASN A 10 8.53 15.04 -3.86
CA ASN A 10 9.64 15.86 -4.38
C ASN A 10 10.61 16.30 -3.29
N GLN A 11 10.08 16.67 -2.11
CA GLN A 11 10.92 17.01 -0.97
C GLN A 11 11.78 15.80 -0.54
N LEU A 12 11.20 14.62 -0.41
CA LEU A 12 11.94 13.41 -0.02
C LEU A 12 12.97 12.99 -1.07
N SER A 13 12.65 13.11 -2.35
CA SER A 13 13.61 12.87 -3.45
C SER A 13 14.82 13.81 -3.35
N SER A 14 14.65 15.05 -2.92
CA SER A 14 15.77 15.99 -2.71
C SER A 14 16.73 15.56 -1.58
N PHE A 15 16.33 14.59 -0.75
CA PHE A 15 17.13 13.98 0.31
C PHE A 15 17.69 12.61 -0.08
N ALA A 16 17.69 12.25 -1.37
CA ALA A 16 18.12 10.95 -1.89
C ALA A 16 17.27 9.75 -1.39
N CYS A 17 15.99 9.99 -1.05
CA CYS A 17 15.04 8.88 -0.91
C CYS A 17 14.63 8.39 -2.31
N GLU A 18 14.99 7.15 -2.64
CA GLU A 18 14.76 6.57 -3.97
C GLU A 18 13.75 5.40 -3.97
N HIS A 19 13.44 4.86 -2.79
CA HIS A 19 12.53 3.72 -2.61
C HIS A 19 11.29 4.15 -1.84
N TRP A 20 10.14 3.57 -2.18
CA TRP A 20 8.84 4.10 -1.78
C TRP A 20 7.90 3.02 -1.26
N ALA A 21 7.21 3.31 -0.16
CA ALA A 21 6.20 2.45 0.42
C ALA A 21 4.91 3.24 0.64
N LEU A 22 3.77 2.70 0.19
CA LEU A 22 2.45 3.28 0.42
C LEU A 22 1.65 2.34 1.32
N LEU A 23 1.52 2.73 2.58
CA LEU A 23 0.87 1.92 3.60
C LEU A 23 -0.53 2.48 3.89
N PHE A 24 -1.53 1.62 3.78
CA PHE A 24 -2.94 1.94 4.06
C PHE A 24 -3.46 1.16 5.27
N HIS A 25 -2.62 0.93 6.28
CA HIS A 25 -3.03 0.24 7.52
C HIS A 25 -3.79 1.18 8.45
N ASP A 26 -4.68 0.63 9.28
CA ASP A 26 -5.40 1.33 10.35
C ASP A 26 -6.14 2.61 9.93
N ILE A 27 -6.69 2.61 8.72
CA ILE A 27 -7.57 3.66 8.21
C ILE A 27 -9.01 3.15 8.09
N GLU A 28 -9.98 4.06 8.13
CA GLU A 28 -11.38 3.73 7.87
C GLU A 28 -11.53 3.15 6.46
N TYR A 29 -12.30 2.06 6.34
CA TYR A 29 -12.49 1.33 5.09
C TYR A 29 -13.53 1.96 4.15
N GLU A 30 -14.16 3.07 4.57
CA GLU A 30 -15.14 3.79 3.78
C GLU A 30 -14.49 4.98 3.09
N THR A 31 -14.69 5.10 1.78
CA THR A 31 -14.30 6.33 1.07
C THR A 31 -15.34 7.41 1.32
N CYS A 32 -14.97 8.68 1.13
CA CYS A 32 -15.93 9.76 1.27
C CYS A 32 -16.93 9.76 0.10
N GLN A 33 -18.07 10.46 0.26
CA GLN A 33 -19.13 10.48 -0.76
C GLN A 33 -18.65 10.94 -2.15
N LYS A 34 -17.61 11.78 -2.23
CA LYS A 34 -17.03 12.21 -3.51
C LYS A 34 -16.32 11.05 -4.22
N ASP A 35 -15.64 10.21 -3.47
CA ASP A 35 -14.86 9.08 -3.99
C ASP A 35 -15.77 7.91 -4.40
N HIS A 36 -16.92 7.72 -3.74
CA HIS A 36 -17.93 6.74 -4.16
C HIS A 36 -18.45 6.95 -5.59
N ASN A 37 -18.40 8.20 -6.10
CA ASN A 37 -18.81 8.52 -7.46
C ASN A 37 -17.70 8.27 -8.51
N ILE A 38 -16.46 8.04 -8.06
CA ILE A 38 -15.27 7.93 -8.92
C ILE A 38 -14.76 6.48 -8.91
N PHE A 39 -14.74 5.85 -7.74
CA PHE A 39 -14.11 4.54 -7.53
C PHE A 39 -15.14 3.49 -7.14
N ILE A 40 -15.01 2.31 -7.74
CA ILE A 40 -15.94 1.18 -7.55
C ILE A 40 -15.78 0.56 -6.14
N SER A 41 -14.61 0.73 -5.52
CA SER A 41 -14.32 0.24 -4.16
C SER A 41 -13.14 0.98 -3.55
N PHE A 42 -12.97 0.85 -2.22
CA PHE A 42 -11.79 1.35 -1.50
C PHE A 42 -10.48 0.80 -2.08
N ALA A 43 -10.44 -0.50 -2.41
CA ALA A 43 -9.29 -1.12 -3.05
C ALA A 43 -9.00 -0.54 -4.43
N HIS A 44 -10.04 -0.25 -5.22
CA HIS A 44 -9.88 0.40 -6.52
C HIS A 44 -9.28 1.81 -6.35
N ALA A 45 -9.75 2.60 -5.38
CA ALA A 45 -9.21 3.93 -5.09
C ALA A 45 -7.72 3.87 -4.71
N GLN A 46 -7.35 2.96 -3.81
CA GLN A 46 -5.96 2.76 -3.38
C GLN A 46 -5.04 2.37 -4.54
N VAL A 47 -5.47 1.42 -5.37
CA VAL A 47 -4.69 0.92 -6.52
C VAL A 47 -4.49 2.02 -7.55
N THR A 48 -5.54 2.81 -7.84
CA THR A 48 -5.44 3.95 -8.75
C THR A 48 -4.41 4.97 -8.26
N LEU A 49 -4.49 5.38 -6.99
CA LEU A 49 -3.54 6.32 -6.39
C LEU A 49 -2.09 5.79 -6.39
N VAL A 50 -1.92 4.52 -6.02
CA VAL A 50 -0.64 3.79 -6.04
C VAL A 50 -0.01 3.84 -7.44
N ASN A 51 -0.80 3.57 -8.48
CA ASN A 51 -0.32 3.58 -9.85
C ASN A 51 0.06 5.00 -10.31
N GLU A 52 -0.75 6.01 -10.00
CA GLU A 52 -0.48 7.42 -10.34
C GLU A 52 0.82 7.92 -9.70
N ILE A 53 1.01 7.64 -8.41
CA ILE A 53 2.21 8.02 -7.67
C ILE A 53 3.45 7.33 -8.25
N TYR A 54 3.33 6.05 -8.60
CA TYR A 54 4.42 5.32 -9.20
C TYR A 54 4.84 5.92 -10.55
N ASP A 55 3.87 6.25 -11.41
CA ASP A 55 4.15 6.88 -12.70
C ASP A 55 4.79 8.27 -12.53
N TYR A 56 4.39 9.01 -11.48
CA TYR A 56 4.97 10.31 -11.14
C TYR A 56 6.44 10.21 -10.70
N LEU A 57 6.79 9.21 -9.89
CA LEU A 57 8.13 9.01 -9.34
C LEU A 57 9.16 8.48 -10.36
N ASN A 58 8.82 8.52 -11.65
CA ASN A 58 9.72 8.26 -12.77
C ASN A 58 10.43 6.89 -12.72
N LYS A 59 9.73 5.85 -12.24
CA LYS A 59 10.06 4.43 -12.42
C LYS A 59 11.49 4.03 -12.01
N SER A 60 12.09 4.76 -11.06
CA SER A 60 13.41 4.45 -10.53
C SER A 60 13.28 3.25 -9.61
N ASN A 61 13.78 2.10 -10.07
CA ASN A 61 13.81 0.78 -9.45
C ASN A 61 13.21 0.62 -8.03
N ASP A 62 12.17 -0.21 -8.04
CA ASP A 62 11.88 -1.27 -7.09
C ASP A 62 11.08 -0.99 -5.81
N VAL A 63 10.03 -1.83 -5.74
CA VAL A 63 9.15 -2.15 -4.63
C VAL A 63 8.29 -0.99 -4.12
N LEU A 64 7.12 -0.82 -4.75
CA LEU A 64 6.00 -0.21 -4.06
C LEU A 64 5.36 -1.22 -3.12
N LEU A 65 5.60 -1.05 -1.83
CA LEU A 65 4.94 -1.84 -0.78
C LEU A 65 3.46 -1.45 -0.75
N PHE A 66 2.60 -2.36 -1.20
CA PHE A 66 1.16 -2.34 -0.95
C PHE A 66 0.89 -3.45 0.06
N CYS A 67 0.24 -3.13 1.19
CA CYS A 67 0.14 -4.03 2.33
C CYS A 67 -1.24 -4.69 2.42
N PRO A 68 -1.44 -5.87 1.80
CA PRO A 68 -2.28 -6.90 2.36
C PRO A 68 -1.35 -7.87 3.10
N THR A 69 -1.51 -8.02 4.40
CA THR A 69 -0.78 -8.99 5.25
C THR A 69 -1.20 -10.46 4.99
N GLY A 70 -1.77 -10.73 3.81
CA GLY A 70 -2.50 -11.94 3.47
C GLY A 70 -4.02 -11.80 3.72
N PRO A 71 -4.79 -12.91 3.74
CA PRO A 71 -6.23 -12.89 3.99
C PRO A 71 -6.61 -12.40 5.40
N LYS A 72 -5.65 -12.35 6.33
CA LYS A 72 -5.81 -11.86 7.70
C LYS A 72 -4.60 -11.03 8.10
N VAL A 73 -4.78 -10.15 9.09
CA VAL A 73 -3.70 -9.34 9.69
C VAL A 73 -2.52 -10.21 10.12
N ILE A 74 -2.78 -11.38 10.71
CA ILE A 74 -1.78 -12.42 10.98
C ILE A 74 -2.18 -13.66 10.17
N SER A 75 -1.48 -13.89 9.06
CA SER A 75 -1.74 -15.03 8.17
C SER A 75 -0.75 -16.17 8.44
N ARG A 76 -1.23 -17.35 8.87
CA ARG A 76 -0.35 -18.54 9.04
C ARG A 76 0.18 -19.07 7.70
N PHE A 77 -0.58 -18.87 6.63
CA PHE A 77 -0.25 -19.33 5.29
C PHE A 77 -0.68 -18.29 4.26
N ILE A 78 0.19 -18.06 3.27
CA ILE A 78 -0.08 -17.25 2.09
C ILE A 78 0.18 -18.14 0.87
N ILE A 79 -0.85 -18.39 0.06
CA ILE A 79 -0.75 -19.24 -1.13
C ILE A 79 -0.58 -18.40 -2.40
N ILE A 80 -0.10 -19.02 -3.46
CA ILE A 80 0.21 -18.36 -4.74
C ILE A 80 -0.98 -17.56 -5.28
N SER A 81 -2.20 -18.07 -5.16
CA SER A 81 -3.40 -17.36 -5.65
C SER A 81 -3.65 -16.02 -4.95
N HIS A 82 -3.25 -15.87 -3.68
CA HIS A 82 -3.34 -14.59 -2.96
C HIS A 82 -2.40 -13.54 -3.55
N ILE A 83 -1.16 -13.94 -3.89
CA ILE A 83 -0.19 -13.02 -4.49
C ILE A 83 -0.59 -12.67 -5.92
N LEU A 84 -1.08 -13.66 -6.68
CA LEU A 84 -1.51 -13.43 -8.06
C LEU A 84 -2.69 -12.48 -8.12
N SER A 85 -3.70 -12.60 -7.25
CA SER A 85 -4.84 -11.68 -7.26
C SER A 85 -4.41 -10.24 -6.97
N VAL A 86 -3.52 -10.03 -5.99
CA VAL A 86 -2.97 -8.71 -5.67
C VAL A 86 -2.15 -8.15 -6.84
N ASN A 87 -1.25 -8.95 -7.41
CA ASN A 87 -0.41 -8.53 -8.54
C ASN A 87 -1.24 -8.25 -9.80
N THR A 88 -2.34 -8.97 -10.03
CA THR A 88 -3.28 -8.68 -11.13
C THR A 88 -3.94 -7.33 -10.93
N VAL A 89 -4.33 -6.95 -9.72
CA VAL A 89 -4.94 -5.63 -9.49
C VAL A 89 -3.88 -4.52 -9.57
N LEU A 90 -2.71 -4.73 -8.98
CA LEU A 90 -1.60 -3.76 -9.01
C LEU A 90 -0.89 -3.68 -10.37
N GLN A 91 -1.09 -4.67 -11.24
CA GLN A 91 -0.41 -4.84 -12.53
C GLN A 91 1.13 -4.86 -12.41
N ARG A 92 1.66 -5.38 -11.30
CA ARG A 92 3.09 -5.41 -10.97
C ARG A 92 3.40 -6.42 -9.86
N ARG A 93 4.69 -6.67 -9.59
CA ARG A 93 5.11 -7.44 -8.41
C ARG A 93 4.92 -6.61 -7.15
N SER A 94 4.16 -7.14 -6.20
CA SER A 94 4.09 -6.61 -4.83
C SER A 94 5.23 -7.15 -3.97
N ALA A 95 5.56 -6.42 -2.92
CA ALA A 95 6.28 -6.97 -1.78
C ALA A 95 5.33 -7.20 -0.61
N MET A 96 5.63 -8.23 0.16
CA MET A 96 4.82 -8.68 1.28
C MET A 96 5.27 -8.05 2.59
N TRP A 97 4.31 -7.57 3.35
CA TRP A 97 4.47 -7.30 4.77
C TRP A 97 3.87 -8.48 5.54
N ASP A 98 4.70 -9.21 6.29
CA ASP A 98 4.26 -10.38 7.07
C ASP A 98 4.30 -10.09 8.57
N ASN A 99 3.14 -10.24 9.22
CA ASN A 99 2.94 -10.04 10.65
C ASN A 99 2.99 -11.34 11.46
N LEU A 100 3.38 -12.48 10.88
CA LEU A 100 3.38 -13.77 11.59
C LEU A 100 4.15 -13.74 12.92
N ASN A 101 5.23 -12.97 12.98
CA ASN A 101 6.08 -12.83 14.17
C ASN A 101 5.91 -11.47 14.87
N ALA A 102 4.97 -10.62 14.44
CA ALA A 102 4.67 -9.37 15.11
C ALA A 102 4.05 -9.64 16.50
N ASN A 103 4.50 -8.92 17.52
CA ASN A 103 4.10 -9.10 18.92
C ASN A 103 3.51 -7.85 19.58
N ASP A 104 3.51 -6.72 18.86
CA ASP A 104 2.90 -5.45 19.25
C ASP A 104 1.38 -5.57 19.53
N TYR A 105 0.72 -6.56 18.93
CA TYR A 105 -0.69 -6.89 19.20
C TYR A 105 -0.93 -7.65 20.53
N ASP A 106 0.11 -8.18 21.17
CA ASP A 106 0.01 -8.99 22.39
C ASP A 106 0.79 -8.35 23.54
N GLN A 107 0.11 -7.50 24.32
CA GLN A 107 0.67 -6.85 25.52
C GLN A 107 1.11 -7.84 26.63
N ARG A 108 0.92 -9.16 26.46
CA ARG A 108 1.24 -10.21 27.44
C ARG A 108 2.46 -11.07 27.09
N ARG A 109 3.09 -10.86 25.93
CA ARG A 109 4.39 -11.49 25.61
C ARG A 109 5.54 -10.62 26.11
N SER A 110 5.97 -10.87 27.35
CA SER A 110 7.26 -10.45 27.92
C SER A 110 8.40 -11.35 27.46
#